data_AF-A0A7V5YSQ8-F1
#
_entry.id   AF-A0A7V5YSQ8-F1
#
_cell.length_a   1.000
_cell.length_b   1.000
_cell.length_c   1.000
_cell.angle_alpha   90.00
_cell.angle_beta   90.00
_cell.angle_gamma   90.00
#
_symmetry.space_group_name_H-M   'P 1'
#
loop_
_entity.id
_entity.type
_entity.pdbx_description
1 polymer ?
#
loop_
_entity_poly.entity_id
_entity_poly.type
_entity_poly.pdbx_seq_one_letter_code
_entity_poly.pdbx_strand_id
1 'polypeptide(L)'
;MSGRTQRWLRDAFSPAALLPGENVLAFERLRDYLYAEFEPRGPEEREQVERMLLACWRLRRLARAARRLNRQVRLGANSAGDELLSLVCFVHGGLEGVTLPRLLEHRRRLVEAFRSAAARLEELQRGRRTRNSSVRLGKSQDTEHLTP
;
A
#
# COMPACT_ATOMS: atom_id res chain seq x y z
N MET A 1 1.16 -28.44 6.19
CA MET A 1 1.06 -27.40 5.12
C MET A 1 1.97 -27.78 3.96
N SER A 2 1.54 -27.65 2.70
CA SER A 2 2.46 -27.85 1.56
C SER A 2 3.53 -26.74 1.55
N GLY A 3 4.77 -27.05 1.16
CA GLY A 3 5.85 -26.06 1.05
C GLY A 3 5.51 -24.87 0.13
N ARG A 4 4.57 -25.05 -0.81
CA ARG A 4 4.03 -23.98 -1.66
C ARG A 4 3.20 -22.94 -0.88
N THR A 5 2.40 -23.36 0.10
CA THR A 5 1.58 -22.46 0.92
C THR A 5 2.45 -21.59 1.83
N GLN A 6 3.47 -22.19 2.46
CA GLN A 6 4.43 -21.45 3.29
C GLN A 6 5.21 -20.41 2.48
N ARG A 7 5.63 -20.75 1.26
CA ARG A 7 6.33 -19.82 0.35
C ARG A 7 5.49 -18.58 0.06
N TRP A 8 4.22 -18.71 -0.32
CA TRP A 8 3.39 -17.55 -0.66
C TRP A 8 3.07 -16.67 0.55
N LEU A 9 2.90 -17.25 1.74
CA LEU A 9 2.71 -16.48 2.97
C LEU A 9 3.96 -15.70 3.33
N ARG A 10 5.14 -16.34 3.29
CA ARG A 10 6.42 -15.65 3.49
C ARG A 10 6.59 -14.49 2.50
N ASP A 11 6.33 -14.73 1.22
CA ASP A 11 6.42 -13.71 0.20
C ASP A 11 5.47 -12.54 0.50
N ALA A 12 4.23 -12.81 0.95
CA ALA A 12 3.22 -11.81 1.30
C ALA A 12 3.64 -10.87 2.44
N PHE A 13 4.40 -11.38 3.42
CA PHE A 13 4.92 -10.57 4.54
C PHE A 13 6.27 -9.92 4.25
N SER A 14 6.90 -10.24 3.11
CA SER A 14 8.25 -9.75 2.80
C SER A 14 8.31 -8.21 2.73
N PRO A 15 9.38 -7.59 3.30
CA PRO A 15 9.63 -6.16 3.19
C PRO A 15 10.20 -5.72 1.85
N ALA A 16 10.65 -6.66 1.01
CA ALA A 16 11.22 -6.33 -0.29
C ALA A 16 10.24 -5.56 -1.18
N ALA A 17 10.72 -4.46 -1.76
CA ALA A 17 9.99 -3.63 -2.72
C ALA A 17 9.45 -4.48 -3.88
N LEU A 18 10.34 -5.27 -4.47
CA LEU A 18 10.02 -6.21 -5.54
C LEU A 18 10.63 -7.58 -5.21
N LEU A 19 9.85 -8.65 -5.38
CA LEU A 19 10.35 -10.02 -5.24
C LEU A 19 10.74 -10.61 -6.60
N PRO A 20 11.64 -11.61 -6.62
CA PRO A 20 11.93 -12.37 -7.85
C PRO A 20 10.67 -12.93 -8.49
N GLY A 21 10.49 -12.68 -9.79
CA GLY A 21 9.33 -13.11 -10.56
C GLY A 21 8.08 -12.23 -10.42
N GLU A 22 8.15 -11.12 -9.68
CA GLU A 22 7.11 -10.09 -9.76
C GLU A 22 7.23 -9.28 -11.05
N ASN A 23 6.09 -8.77 -11.54
CA ASN A 23 6.03 -8.02 -12.78
C ASN A 23 6.60 -6.61 -12.57
N VAL A 24 7.84 -6.41 -12.99
CA VAL A 24 8.56 -5.12 -12.92
C VAL A 24 7.76 -4.02 -13.62
N LEU A 25 7.28 -4.25 -14.85
CA LEU A 25 6.54 -3.25 -15.62
C LEU A 25 5.26 -2.79 -14.91
N ALA A 26 4.58 -3.68 -14.20
CA ALA A 26 3.39 -3.32 -13.44
C ALA A 26 3.71 -2.54 -12.16
N PHE A 27 4.90 -2.73 -11.58
CA PHE A 27 5.41 -1.92 -10.47
C PHE A 27 5.77 -0.52 -10.95
N GLU A 28 6.52 -0.42 -12.05
CA GLU A 28 6.93 0.85 -12.67
C GLU A 28 5.70 1.66 -13.11
N ARG A 29 4.71 1.04 -13.78
CA ARG A 29 3.45 1.74 -14.12
C ARG A 29 2.70 2.28 -12.91
N LEU A 30 2.74 1.58 -11.77
CA LEU A 30 2.13 2.08 -10.54
C LEU A 30 2.92 3.27 -9.99
N ARG A 31 4.25 3.23 -10.05
CA ARG A 31 5.10 4.36 -9.68
C ARG A 31 4.79 5.56 -10.56
N ASP A 32 4.81 5.39 -11.88
CA ASP A 32 4.56 6.47 -12.83
C ASP A 32 3.18 7.08 -12.63
N TYR A 33 2.16 6.26 -12.39
CA TYR A 33 0.82 6.73 -12.02
C TYR A 33 0.84 7.60 -10.75
N LEU A 34 1.49 7.14 -9.66
CA LEU A 34 1.54 7.90 -8.41
C LEU A 34 2.35 9.19 -8.55
N TYR A 35 3.43 9.18 -9.31
CA TYR A 35 4.22 10.40 -9.58
C TYR A 35 3.46 11.40 -10.43
N ALA A 36 2.69 10.95 -11.42
CA ALA A 36 1.84 11.80 -12.23
C ALA A 36 0.67 12.38 -11.42
N GLU A 37 0.02 11.57 -10.59
CA GLU A 37 -1.11 12.00 -9.76
C GLU A 37 -0.71 13.04 -8.71
N PHE A 38 0.40 12.80 -8.01
CA PHE A 38 0.78 13.63 -6.87
C PHE A 38 1.79 14.72 -7.19
N GLU A 39 2.46 14.67 -8.35
CA GLU A 39 3.46 15.64 -8.79
C GLU A 39 4.45 16.06 -7.67
N PRO A 40 5.14 15.10 -7.00
CA PRO A 40 5.95 15.42 -5.83
C PRO A 40 7.12 16.35 -6.19
N ARG A 41 7.28 17.43 -5.44
CA ARG A 41 8.38 18.40 -5.56
C ARG A 41 9.33 18.28 -4.39
N GLY A 42 10.61 18.08 -4.70
CA GLY A 42 11.65 17.92 -3.70
C GLY A 42 11.70 16.52 -3.07
N PRO A 43 12.72 16.25 -2.23
CA PRO A 43 13.00 14.93 -1.70
C PRO A 43 11.93 14.42 -0.72
N GLU A 44 11.39 15.29 0.15
CA GLU A 44 10.43 14.89 1.19
C GLU A 44 9.09 14.41 0.60
N GLU A 45 8.57 15.11 -0.41
CA GLU A 45 7.35 14.72 -1.12
C GLU A 45 7.56 13.41 -1.89
N ARG A 46 8.72 13.26 -2.57
CA ARG A 46 9.06 12.02 -3.29
C ARG A 46 9.14 10.83 -2.35
N GLU A 47 9.72 11.00 -1.17
CA GLU A 47 9.78 9.94 -0.16
C GLU A 47 8.38 9.46 0.25
N GLN A 48 7.42 10.37 0.42
CA GLN A 48 6.05 9.97 0.75
C GLN A 48 5.37 9.20 -0.39
N VAL A 49 5.58 9.63 -1.65
CA VAL A 49 5.07 8.91 -2.83
C VAL A 49 5.68 7.51 -2.93
N GLU A 50 6.98 7.34 -2.66
CA GLU A 50 7.64 6.03 -2.61
C GLU A 50 7.07 5.14 -1.49
N ARG A 51 6.80 5.70 -0.31
CA ARG A 51 6.15 4.97 0.80
C ARG A 51 4.75 4.49 0.41
N MET A 52 3.98 5.33 -0.27
CA MET A 52 2.66 4.97 -0.81
C MET A 52 2.77 3.85 -1.85
N LEU A 53 3.72 3.94 -2.79
CA LEU A 53 4.00 2.91 -3.79
C LEU A 53 4.26 1.55 -3.14
N LEU A 54 5.19 1.51 -2.19
CA LEU A 54 5.56 0.27 -1.49
C LEU A 54 4.38 -0.32 -0.71
N ALA A 55 3.60 0.52 -0.01
CA ALA A 55 2.41 0.07 0.70
C ALA A 55 1.36 -0.53 -0.25
N CYS A 56 1.05 0.16 -1.36
CA CYS A 56 0.14 -0.34 -2.39
C CYS A 56 0.61 -1.66 -3.00
N TRP A 57 1.90 -1.78 -3.33
CA TRP A 57 2.43 -3.00 -3.94
C TRP A 57 2.35 -4.19 -2.98
N ARG A 58 2.69 -3.98 -1.71
CA ARG A 58 2.60 -5.01 -0.66
C ARG A 58 1.16 -5.40 -0.38
N LEU A 59 0.21 -4.47 -0.42
CA LEU A 59 -1.24 -4.78 -0.36
C LEU A 59 -1.68 -5.69 -1.52
N ARG A 60 -1.20 -5.46 -2.74
CA ARG A 60 -1.47 -6.35 -3.89
C ARG A 60 -0.89 -7.75 -3.68
N ARG A 61 0.30 -7.85 -3.09
CA ARG A 61 0.93 -9.14 -2.73
C ARG A 61 0.11 -9.88 -1.67
N LEU A 62 -0.31 -9.18 -0.62
CA LEU A 62 -1.15 -9.72 0.44
C LEU A 62 -2.50 -10.21 -0.09
N ALA A 63 -3.14 -9.43 -0.98
CA ALA A 63 -4.40 -9.81 -1.61
C ALA A 63 -4.25 -11.08 -2.47
N ARG A 64 -3.14 -11.23 -3.22
CA ARG A 64 -2.85 -12.46 -3.99
C ARG A 64 -2.71 -13.67 -3.08
N ALA A 65 -2.01 -13.54 -1.94
CA ALA A 65 -1.86 -14.62 -0.98
C ALA A 65 -3.20 -15.00 -0.32
N ALA A 66 -4.00 -14.02 0.10
CA ALA A 66 -5.33 -14.25 0.68
C ALA A 66 -6.28 -14.96 -0.31
N ARG A 67 -6.28 -14.58 -1.60
CA ARG A 67 -7.08 -15.26 -2.64
C ARG A 67 -6.66 -16.72 -2.84
N ARG A 68 -5.34 -17.00 -2.80
CA ARG A 68 -4.82 -18.38 -2.90
C ARG A 68 -5.22 -19.21 -1.70
N LEU A 69 -5.14 -18.64 -0.49
CA LEU A 69 -5.57 -19.30 0.74
C LEU A 69 -7.06 -19.64 0.69
N ASN A 70 -7.91 -18.67 0.34
CA ASN A 70 -9.35 -18.86 0.21
C ASN A 70 -9.69 -19.95 -0.84
N ARG A 71 -8.97 -19.99 -1.97
CA ARG A 71 -9.14 -21.04 -2.98
C ARG A 71 -8.78 -22.42 -2.44
N GLN A 72 -7.69 -22.55 -1.67
CA GLN A 72 -7.30 -23.83 -1.06
C GLN A 72 -8.36 -24.33 -0.07
N VAL A 73 -8.88 -23.44 0.78
CA VAL A 73 -9.95 -23.79 1.73
C VAL A 73 -11.20 -24.28 0.99
N ARG A 74 -11.65 -23.55 -0.05
CA ARG A 74 -12.82 -23.96 -0.84
C ARG A 74 -12.64 -25.30 -1.56
N LEU A 75 -11.45 -25.57 -2.11
CA LEU A 75 -11.17 -26.85 -2.77
C LEU A 75 -11.13 -28.02 -1.77
N GLY A 76 -10.67 -27.79 -0.54
CA GLY A 76 -10.71 -28.78 0.55
C GLY A 76 -12.12 -29.01 1.11
N ALA A 77 -12.96 -27.96 1.17
CA ALA A 77 -14.34 -28.07 1.62
C ALA A 77 -15.22 -28.88 0.64
N ASN A 78 -14.96 -28.77 -0.67
CA ASN A 78 -15.73 -29.51 -1.69
C ASN A 78 -15.45 -31.04 -1.69
N SER A 79 -14.52 -31.54 -0.88
CA SER A 79 -14.19 -32.98 -0.78
C SER A 79 -14.78 -33.66 0.47
N ALA A 80 -15.41 -32.92 1.37
CA ALA A 80 -16.17 -33.47 2.50
C ALA A 80 -17.43 -32.61 2.68
N GLY A 81 -18.60 -33.18 2.40
CA GLY A 81 -19.89 -32.48 2.35
C GLY A 81 -20.35 -31.99 3.71
N ASP A 82 -19.77 -30.89 4.19
CA ASP A 82 -20.19 -30.23 5.41
C ASP A 82 -19.81 -28.73 5.38
N GLU A 83 -20.73 -27.89 4.91
CA GLU A 83 -20.57 -26.42 4.79
C GLU A 83 -20.23 -25.75 6.13
N LEU A 84 -20.65 -26.36 7.24
CA LEU A 84 -20.32 -25.92 8.60
C LEU A 84 -18.85 -26.18 8.94
N LEU A 85 -18.24 -27.28 8.48
CA LEU A 85 -16.79 -27.48 8.62
C LEU A 85 -15.99 -26.48 7.78
N SER A 86 -16.48 -26.03 6.62
CA SER A 86 -15.79 -24.98 5.85
C SER A 86 -15.75 -23.65 6.61
N LEU A 87 -16.80 -23.31 7.36
CA LEU A 87 -16.87 -22.11 8.17
C LEU A 87 -16.12 -22.28 9.50
N VAL A 88 -16.21 -23.45 10.14
CA VAL A 88 -15.53 -23.77 11.40
C VAL A 88 -14.03 -24.03 11.20
N CYS A 89 -13.57 -24.51 10.05
CA CYS A 89 -12.15 -24.52 9.67
C CYS A 89 -11.64 -23.11 9.33
N PHE A 90 -12.51 -22.24 8.81
CA PHE A 90 -12.20 -20.83 8.57
C PHE A 90 -12.12 -20.00 9.87
N VAL A 91 -12.92 -20.38 10.87
CA VAL A 91 -13.00 -19.69 12.18
C VAL A 91 -12.08 -20.33 13.23
N HIS A 92 -11.86 -21.66 13.21
CA HIS A 92 -11.18 -22.40 14.28
C HIS A 92 -10.23 -23.54 13.88
N GLY A 93 -10.23 -24.07 12.65
CA GLY A 93 -9.57 -25.37 12.40
C GLY A 93 -8.65 -25.46 11.17
N GLY A 94 -7.33 -25.51 11.39
CA GLY A 94 -6.41 -26.28 10.54
C GLY A 94 -5.39 -25.51 9.69
N LEU A 95 -5.61 -24.22 9.44
CA LEU A 95 -4.54 -23.27 9.12
C LEU A 95 -4.34 -22.50 10.41
N GLU A 96 -3.32 -22.86 11.21
CA GLU A 96 -2.99 -22.27 12.52
C GLU A 96 -3.72 -20.94 12.72
N GLY A 97 -4.66 -20.86 13.67
CA GLY A 97 -5.59 -19.72 13.88
C GLY A 97 -4.92 -18.35 14.01
N VAL A 98 -3.60 -18.30 13.92
CA VAL A 98 -2.69 -17.18 13.80
C VAL A 98 -2.59 -16.58 12.38
N THR A 99 -2.83 -17.33 11.30
CA THR A 99 -2.50 -16.85 9.93
C THR A 99 -3.46 -15.76 9.44
N LEU A 100 -4.78 -15.96 9.58
CA LEU A 100 -5.76 -14.97 9.14
C LEU A 100 -5.69 -13.67 9.97
N PRO A 101 -5.63 -13.73 11.32
CA PRO A 101 -5.37 -12.53 12.12
C PRO A 101 -4.07 -11.81 11.74
N ARG A 102 -2.98 -12.55 11.46
CA ARG A 102 -1.71 -11.95 11.00
C ARG A 102 -1.84 -11.28 9.63
N LEU A 103 -2.58 -11.88 8.69
CA LEU A 103 -2.85 -11.27 7.39
C LEU A 103 -3.69 -9.98 7.53
N LEU A 104 -4.72 -10.00 8.39
CA LEU A 104 -5.56 -8.82 8.66
C LEU A 104 -4.78 -7.71 9.36
N GLU A 105 -3.97 -8.05 10.36
CA GLU A 105 -3.11 -7.10 11.05
C GLU A 105 -2.06 -6.51 10.11
N HIS A 106 -1.43 -7.34 9.27
CA HIS A 106 -0.48 -6.84 8.29
C HIS A 106 -1.15 -5.94 7.24
N ARG A 107 -2.36 -6.29 6.79
CA ARG A 107 -3.18 -5.42 5.93
C ARG A 107 -3.41 -4.08 6.60
N ARG A 108 -3.85 -4.08 7.86
CA ARG A 108 -4.12 -2.85 8.63
C ARG A 108 -2.88 -1.96 8.69
N ARG A 109 -1.71 -2.54 9.01
CA ARG A 109 -0.43 -1.80 9.02
C ARG A 109 -0.07 -1.21 7.67
N LEU A 110 -0.25 -1.95 6.57
CA LEU A 110 0.04 -1.44 5.23
C LEU A 110 -0.94 -0.34 4.80
N VAL A 111 -2.23 -0.46 5.15
CA VAL A 111 -3.23 0.59 4.92
C VAL A 111 -2.88 1.84 5.72
N GLU A 112 -2.48 1.70 6.98
CA GLU A 112 -2.06 2.82 7.82
C GLU A 112 -0.78 3.49 7.30
N ALA A 113 0.20 2.70 6.84
CA ALA A 113 1.40 3.22 6.20
C ALA A 113 1.08 4.02 4.94
N PHE A 114 0.13 3.55 4.12
CA PHE A 114 -0.34 4.29 2.94
C PHE A 114 -1.02 5.60 3.34
N ARG A 115 -1.96 5.55 4.28
CA ARG A 115 -2.75 6.72 4.72
C ARG A 115 -1.87 7.78 5.38
N SER A 116 -0.95 7.37 6.24
CA SER A 116 -0.03 8.31 6.90
C SER A 116 0.92 8.98 5.91
N ALA A 117 1.45 8.24 4.92
CA ALA A 117 2.25 8.82 3.85
C ALA A 117 1.46 9.82 2.99
N ALA A 118 0.23 9.46 2.61
CA ALA A 118 -0.67 10.35 1.85
C ALA A 118 -1.00 11.63 2.63
N ALA A 119 -1.37 11.52 3.90
CA ALA A 119 -1.66 12.67 4.75
C ALA A 119 -0.44 13.59 4.91
N ARG A 120 0.76 13.02 5.09
CA ARG A 120 2.00 13.79 5.18
C ARG A 120 2.33 14.49 3.86
N LEU A 121 2.11 13.84 2.72
CA LEU A 121 2.29 14.44 1.40
C LEU A 121 1.35 15.64 1.21
N GLU A 122 0.07 15.49 1.55
CA GLU A 122 -0.90 16.59 1.49
C GLU A 122 -0.49 17.78 2.36
N GLU A 123 0.06 17.53 3.54
CA GLU A 123 0.58 18.57 4.43
C GLU A 123 1.74 19.34 3.80
N LEU A 124 2.72 18.63 3.23
CA LEU A 124 3.86 19.23 2.53
C LEU A 124 3.40 20.08 1.35
N GLN A 125 2.48 19.55 0.54
CA GLN A 125 1.94 20.25 -0.61
C GLN A 125 1.11 21.47 -0.22
N ARG A 126 0.35 21.39 0.88
CA ARG A 126 -0.38 22.54 1.44
C ARG A 126 0.59 23.63 1.90
N GLY A 127 1.65 23.26 2.63
CA GLY A 127 2.70 24.18 3.08
C GLY A 127 3.46 24.84 1.92
N ARG A 128 3.63 24.12 0.81
CA ARG A 128 4.19 24.70 -0.43
C ARG A 128 3.26 25.74 -1.05
N ARG A 129 1.97 25.43 -1.14
CA ARG A 129 0.97 26.35 -1.71
C ARG A 129 0.91 27.65 -0.91
N THR A 130 0.90 27.59 0.43
CA THR A 130 0.89 28.78 1.28
C THR A 130 2.16 29.62 1.14
N ARG A 131 3.34 28.99 1.15
CA ARG A 131 4.62 29.71 0.92
C ARG A 131 4.65 30.40 -0.44
N ASN A 132 4.20 29.73 -1.50
CA ASN A 132 4.15 30.33 -2.83
C ASN A 132 3.17 31.51 -2.91
N SER A 133 2.06 31.49 -2.16
CA SER A 133 1.12 32.61 -2.09
C SER A 133 1.70 33.81 -1.33
N SER A 134 2.40 33.60 -0.21
CA SER A 134 3.05 34.68 0.55
C SER A 134 4.16 35.38 -0.25
N VAL A 135 4.96 34.62 -1.02
CA VAL A 135 6.00 35.19 -1.89
C VAL A 135 5.42 36.07 -3.01
N ARG A 136 4.21 35.75 -3.49
CA ARG A 136 3.54 36.57 -4.52
C ARG A 136 2.99 37.88 -3.96
N LEU A 137 2.41 37.85 -2.76
CA LEU A 137 1.85 39.05 -2.11
C LEU A 137 2.93 40.07 -1.71
N GLY A 138 4.10 39.61 -1.25
CA GLY A 138 5.21 40.50 -0.92
C GLY A 138 5.82 41.23 -2.12
N LYS A 139 5.77 40.65 -3.33
CA LYS A 139 6.34 41.27 -4.55
C LYS A 139 5.45 42.33 -5.19
N SER A 140 4.19 42.43 -4.79
CA SER A 140 3.24 43.41 -5.35
C SER A 140 3.23 44.74 -4.62
N GLN A 141 3.85 44.85 -3.44
CA GLN A 141 3.87 46.10 -2.66
C GLN A 141 5.09 47.00 -2.95
N ASP A 142 6.10 46.50 -3.67
CA ASP A 142 7.33 47.25 -3.94
C ASP A 142 7.30 48.06 -5.25
N THR A 143 6.19 48.08 -6.00
CA THR A 143 6.12 48.73 -7.33
C THR A 143 5.32 50.05 -7.38
N GLU A 144 4.81 50.58 -6.26
CA GLU A 144 3.97 51.80 -6.28
C GLU A 144 4.65 53.11 -5.85
N HIS A 145 5.96 53.14 -5.59
CA HIS A 145 6.68 54.37 -5.25
C HIS A 145 7.86 54.65 -6.18
N LEU A 146 7.59 54.88 -7.46
CA LEU A 146 8.54 55.58 -8.35
C LEU A 146 7.81 56.15 -9.57
N THR A 147 7.19 57.31 -9.40
CA THR A 147 7.09 58.30 -10.49
C THR A 147 7.30 59.70 -9.91
N PRO A 148 8.17 60.52 -10.54
CA PRO A 148 8.58 61.84 -10.08
C PRO A 148 7.51 62.93 -10.25
#